data_AF-A0A8S1NUV6-F1
#
_entry.id   AF-A0A8S1NUV6-F1
#
_cell.length_a   1.000
_cell.length_b   1.000
_cell.length_c   1.000
_cell.angle_alpha   90.00
_cell.angle_beta   90.00
_cell.angle_gamma   90.00
#
_symmetry.space_group_name_H-M   'P 1'
#
loop_
_entity.id
_entity.type
_entity.pdbx_description
1 polymer ?
#
loop_
_entity_poly.entity_id
_entity_poly.type
_entity_poly.pdbx_seq_one_letter_code
_entity_poly.pdbx_strand_id
1 'polypeptide(L)'
;MPFKLFAKKDINLFPPFLTKGDGWVFSVRRFYLQTSEIISSFIGLMIFVNFIFFCGKQDEVDMRFRIINFILSFVITTDFLIKYKFINKLYLNRHYYGVSFMIIDIISGPLSLILNIYFSIVNVEVAITISDIMLLLRIFCLEKIRLLIKDVFYILYVSRYINFALLLTYYVYSYIAYTIFQEVSPKFFRNIFKSMLSMFQVLTLDSWNLQVNQSVSKYYGQAWSIFFLFFILFMFFYFINLLLGAFVSYYSNPTLRRNFEYDFQHDDVLNQELNLEYRHSIEIRDALKLLDMDQTPYQLNRKSWGLNESEVLIYIYISLQILFSMVELFSDLFYIDYAQIVIEFIFGLYFCLLCYQKISQFRSFIIEQRNSFEEKIYDETQIRNEEYSVRLYVVIILLIAGPTATIVDIISLFINQNIRFGPMLRVFIVLAILYVQKLLFKFVEVLPGVSHIIIFVGGLLFTMALIGHQFIKIDVGYPLFNSLTQTYLFMLQVVTFDSWGDVARIVIRHQAIYVFYFLFLTIFVGFFLMNMLVGVMATMTQPKTQELFEKDHILRQRVNELQVRQLSEHIQQFKEQEQNQHNQLKQILDEFNSSKNTQSLYVIIDGVKYEITSKNFIQFQGD
;
A
#
# COMPACT_ATOMS: atom_id res chain seq x y z
N MET A 1 -19.20 12.65 8.54
CA MET A 1 -19.10 12.03 7.19
C MET A 1 -18.85 13.14 6.18
N PRO A 2 -17.70 13.21 5.50
CA PRO A 2 -17.57 14.13 4.38
C PRO A 2 -17.55 13.35 3.06
N PHE A 3 -18.70 13.33 2.39
CA PHE A 3 -18.74 13.49 0.94
C PHE A 3 -18.36 14.96 0.67
N LYS A 4 -17.07 15.22 0.42
CA LYS A 4 -16.58 16.46 -0.18
C LYS A 4 -15.68 16.10 -1.38
N LEU A 5 -16.25 15.35 -2.33
CA LEU A 5 -15.88 15.56 -3.74
C LEU A 5 -16.71 16.74 -4.23
N PHE A 6 -16.18 17.51 -5.19
CA PHE A 6 -16.71 18.78 -5.71
C PHE A 6 -16.29 20.04 -4.94
N ALA A 7 -14.99 20.26 -4.80
CA ALA A 7 -14.47 21.62 -4.87
C ALA A 7 -14.37 21.99 -6.36
N LYS A 8 -15.15 23.00 -6.78
CA LYS A 8 -15.08 23.66 -8.10
C LYS A 8 -13.61 23.88 -8.49
N LYS A 9 -13.13 23.15 -9.49
CA LYS A 9 -12.00 23.57 -10.33
C LYS A 9 -12.60 24.13 -11.60
N ASP A 10 -12.15 25.32 -11.99
CA ASP A 10 -12.73 26.18 -13.00
C ASP A 10 -13.12 25.43 -14.28
N ILE A 11 -14.43 25.48 -14.57
CA ILE A 11 -15.02 25.10 -15.85
C ILE A 11 -14.70 26.25 -16.81
N ASN A 12 -13.52 26.22 -17.43
CA ASN A 12 -13.22 26.96 -18.66
C ASN A 12 -11.89 26.46 -19.25
N LEU A 13 -11.93 25.39 -20.04
CA LEU A 13 -10.85 25.00 -20.96
C LEU A 13 -11.48 24.24 -22.15
N PHE A 14 -12.10 24.98 -23.05
CA PHE A 14 -12.37 24.53 -24.41
C PHE A 14 -11.20 24.95 -25.31
N PRO A 15 -10.43 24.04 -25.92
CA PRO A 15 -9.57 24.40 -27.04
C PRO A 15 -10.40 24.54 -28.33
N PRO A 16 -10.10 25.52 -29.21
CA PRO A 16 -10.91 25.86 -30.37
C PRO A 16 -10.46 25.09 -31.62
N PHE A 17 -10.43 23.77 -31.64
CA PHE A 17 -10.18 23.02 -32.88
C PHE A 17 -10.99 21.72 -32.94
N LEU A 18 -12.29 21.88 -33.23
CA LEU A 18 -13.15 20.79 -33.70
C LEU A 18 -13.03 20.71 -35.23
N THR A 19 -12.25 19.77 -35.75
CA THR A 19 -12.37 19.36 -37.15
C THR A 19 -13.68 18.59 -37.32
N LYS A 20 -14.52 19.06 -38.24
CA LYS A 20 -15.84 18.51 -38.56
C LYS A 20 -15.71 17.06 -39.06
N GLY A 21 -16.17 16.11 -38.26
CA GLY A 21 -16.31 14.69 -38.63
C GLY A 21 -16.53 13.79 -37.41
N ASP A 22 -15.74 13.97 -36.34
CA ASP A 22 -15.64 13.01 -35.22
C ASP A 22 -15.98 13.61 -33.83
N GLY A 23 -16.60 14.80 -33.77
CA GLY A 23 -16.80 15.54 -32.52
C GLY A 23 -17.56 14.76 -31.43
N TRP A 24 -18.58 13.98 -31.82
CA TRP A 24 -19.34 13.16 -30.87
C TRP A 24 -18.56 11.93 -30.40
N VAL A 25 -17.85 11.24 -31.30
CA VAL A 25 -16.98 10.10 -30.95
C VAL A 25 -15.87 10.53 -29.99
N PHE A 26 -15.26 11.69 -30.24
CA PHE A 26 -14.27 12.29 -29.36
C PHE A 26 -14.85 12.65 -27.99
N SER A 27 -16.06 13.21 -27.96
CA SER A 27 -16.77 13.56 -26.72
C SER A 27 -17.12 12.32 -25.88
N VAL A 28 -17.63 11.26 -26.51
CA VAL A 28 -17.94 9.98 -25.85
C VAL A 28 -16.66 9.31 -25.33
N ARG A 29 -15.59 9.29 -26.13
CA ARG A 29 -14.29 8.76 -25.71
C ARG A 29 -13.73 9.52 -24.52
N ARG A 30 -13.76 10.86 -24.54
CA ARG A 30 -13.29 11.70 -23.43
C ARG A 30 -14.13 11.48 -22.17
N PHE A 31 -15.46 11.46 -22.32
CA PHE A 31 -16.37 11.21 -21.20
C PHE A 31 -16.14 9.85 -20.56
N TYR A 32 -16.04 8.77 -21.36
CA TYR A 32 -15.79 7.44 -20.84
C TYR A 32 -14.44 7.36 -20.14
N LEU A 33 -13.37 7.94 -20.72
CA LEU A 33 -12.05 7.92 -20.10
C LEU A 33 -11.99 8.75 -18.81
N GLN A 34 -12.74 9.84 -18.70
CA GLN A 34 -12.87 10.61 -17.45
C GLN A 34 -13.69 9.89 -16.39
N THR A 35 -14.58 8.98 -16.78
CA THR A 35 -15.48 8.26 -15.88
C THR A 35 -15.11 6.79 -15.72
N SER A 36 -14.02 6.32 -16.34
CA SER A 36 -13.70 4.89 -16.42
C SER A 36 -13.42 4.26 -15.06
N GLU A 37 -12.77 5.00 -14.15
CA GLU A 37 -12.57 4.55 -12.77
C GLU A 37 -13.89 4.38 -12.02
N ILE A 38 -14.83 5.31 -12.22
CA ILE A 38 -16.16 5.28 -11.59
C ILE A 38 -16.96 4.10 -12.16
N ILE A 39 -16.95 3.91 -13.48
CA ILE A 39 -17.60 2.79 -14.15
C ILE A 39 -16.98 1.46 -13.68
N SER A 40 -15.65 1.37 -13.60
CA SER A 40 -14.95 0.17 -13.14
C SER A 40 -15.27 -0.14 -11.67
N SER A 41 -15.28 0.88 -10.81
CA SER A 41 -15.63 0.74 -9.39
C SER A 41 -17.09 0.35 -9.20
N PHE A 42 -18.00 0.91 -10.00
CA PHE A 42 -19.42 0.55 -9.98
C PHE A 42 -19.65 -0.90 -10.42
N ILE A 43 -19.02 -1.34 -11.51
CA ILE A 43 -19.07 -2.75 -11.96
C ILE A 43 -18.46 -3.66 -10.89
N GLY A 44 -17.33 -3.27 -10.29
CA GLY A 44 -16.71 -4.01 -9.18
C GLY A 44 -17.63 -4.14 -7.98
N LEU A 45 -18.31 -3.06 -7.59
CA LEU A 45 -19.31 -3.05 -6.52
C LEU A 45 -20.50 -3.96 -6.87
N MET A 46 -21.02 -3.92 -8.10
CA MET A 46 -22.12 -4.79 -8.51
C MET A 46 -21.72 -6.27 -8.45
N ILE A 47 -20.51 -6.63 -8.89
CA ILE A 47 -19.97 -7.99 -8.76
C ILE A 47 -19.86 -8.39 -7.29
N PHE A 48 -19.40 -7.47 -6.43
CA PHE A 48 -19.29 -7.71 -4.99
C PHE A 48 -20.65 -7.87 -4.29
N VAL A 49 -21.64 -7.05 -4.65
CA VAL A 49 -23.00 -7.17 -4.13
C VAL A 49 -23.62 -8.49 -4.59
N ASN A 50 -23.43 -8.84 -5.86
CA ASN A 50 -23.88 -10.11 -6.42
C ASN A 50 -23.26 -11.32 -5.68
N PHE A 51 -21.99 -11.23 -5.32
CA PHE A 51 -21.31 -12.19 -4.43
C PHE A 51 -22.04 -12.38 -3.09
N ILE A 52 -22.47 -11.29 -2.44
CA ILE A 52 -23.12 -11.37 -1.12
C ILE A 52 -24.46 -12.10 -1.22
N PHE A 53 -25.22 -11.80 -2.27
CA PHE A 53 -26.53 -12.42 -2.50
C PHE A 53 -26.43 -13.93 -2.75
N PHE A 54 -25.42 -14.38 -3.49
CA PHE A 54 -25.22 -15.81 -3.75
C PHE A 54 -24.87 -16.59 -2.47
N CYS A 55 -24.18 -15.98 -1.50
CA CYS A 55 -23.87 -16.62 -0.22
C CYS A 55 -25.12 -16.86 0.65
N GLY A 56 -26.17 -16.05 0.49
CA GLY A 56 -27.35 -16.05 1.34
C GLY A 56 -28.37 -17.16 1.09
N LYS A 57 -28.33 -17.86 -0.06
CA LYS A 57 -29.31 -18.90 -0.42
C LYS A 57 -28.68 -19.98 -1.29
N GLN A 58 -28.51 -21.19 -0.73
CA GLN A 58 -27.90 -22.35 -1.40
C GLN A 58 -28.91 -23.31 -2.05
N ASP A 59 -30.19 -23.29 -1.63
CA ASP A 59 -31.11 -24.39 -1.94
C ASP A 59 -32.24 -24.03 -2.94
N GLU A 60 -32.45 -22.74 -3.25
CA GLU A 60 -33.44 -22.30 -4.24
C GLU A 60 -32.88 -21.21 -5.16
N VAL A 61 -33.18 -21.34 -6.46
CA VAL A 61 -32.89 -20.32 -7.48
C VAL A 61 -33.72 -19.07 -7.17
N ASP A 62 -33.19 -18.16 -6.36
CA ASP A 62 -33.87 -16.90 -6.05
C ASP A 62 -34.00 -16.06 -7.33
N MET A 63 -35.24 -15.85 -7.79
CA MET A 63 -35.54 -15.05 -8.97
C MET A 63 -34.90 -13.66 -8.90
N ARG A 64 -34.77 -13.07 -7.71
CA ARG A 64 -34.13 -11.75 -7.52
C ARG A 64 -32.64 -11.79 -7.86
N PHE A 65 -31.95 -12.83 -7.41
CA PHE A 65 -30.53 -13.03 -7.71
C PHE A 65 -30.30 -13.20 -9.22
N ARG A 66 -31.19 -13.95 -9.89
CA ARG A 66 -31.10 -14.18 -11.34
C ARG A 66 -31.33 -12.92 -12.17
N ILE A 67 -32.25 -12.07 -11.75
CA ILE A 67 -32.46 -10.77 -12.38
C ILE A 67 -31.21 -9.90 -12.24
N ILE A 68 -30.59 -9.88 -11.05
CA ILE A 68 -29.34 -9.12 -10.82
C ILE A 68 -28.22 -9.61 -11.73
N ASN A 69 -28.01 -10.93 -11.84
CA ASN A 69 -27.00 -11.54 -12.72
C ASN A 69 -27.22 -11.19 -14.20
N PHE A 70 -28.47 -11.22 -14.64
CA PHE A 70 -28.83 -10.87 -16.01
C PHE A 70 -28.52 -9.39 -16.30
N ILE A 71 -28.93 -8.49 -15.40
CA ILE A 71 -28.63 -7.06 -15.50
C ILE A 71 -27.12 -6.82 -15.49
N LEU A 72 -26.38 -7.49 -14.61
CA LEU A 72 -24.93 -7.34 -14.51
C LEU A 72 -24.22 -7.82 -15.78
N SER A 73 -24.62 -8.96 -16.33
CA SER A 73 -24.09 -9.47 -17.61
C SER A 73 -24.37 -8.50 -18.77
N PHE A 74 -25.56 -7.88 -18.79
CA PHE A 74 -25.92 -6.86 -19.77
C PHE A 74 -25.10 -5.56 -19.62
N VAL A 75 -24.88 -5.07 -18.40
CA VAL A 75 -24.04 -3.90 -18.11
C VAL A 75 -22.60 -4.14 -18.56
N ILE A 76 -22.01 -5.30 -18.23
CA ILE A 76 -20.64 -5.65 -18.63
C ILE A 76 -20.52 -5.79 -20.14
N THR A 77 -21.54 -6.35 -20.81
CA THR A 77 -21.59 -6.46 -22.28
C THR A 77 -21.62 -5.08 -22.92
N THR A 78 -22.42 -4.16 -22.37
CA THR A 78 -22.51 -2.77 -22.84
C THR A 78 -21.18 -2.05 -22.68
N ASP A 79 -20.52 -2.21 -21.53
CA ASP A 79 -19.19 -1.65 -21.28
C ASP A 79 -18.14 -2.17 -22.28
N PHE A 80 -18.13 -3.47 -22.56
CA PHE A 80 -17.28 -4.07 -23.58
C PHE A 80 -17.51 -3.44 -24.97
N LEU A 81 -18.77 -3.29 -25.39
CA LEU A 81 -19.11 -2.69 -26.68
C LEU A 81 -18.67 -1.23 -26.77
N ILE A 82 -18.79 -0.47 -25.68
CA ILE A 82 -18.31 0.93 -25.62
C ILE A 82 -16.79 0.97 -25.78
N LYS A 83 -16.04 0.15 -25.04
CA LYS A 83 -14.58 0.08 -25.17
C LYS A 83 -14.14 -0.32 -26.57
N TYR A 84 -14.77 -1.36 -27.13
CA TYR A 84 -14.45 -1.87 -28.46
C TYR A 84 -14.72 -0.83 -29.56
N LYS A 85 -15.84 -0.09 -29.47
CA LYS A 85 -16.22 0.88 -30.51
C LYS A 85 -15.52 2.23 -30.37
N PHE A 86 -15.41 2.78 -29.17
CA PHE A 86 -14.94 4.16 -28.94
C PHE A 86 -13.48 4.25 -28.47
N ILE A 87 -12.92 3.17 -27.92
CA ILE A 87 -11.60 3.14 -27.29
C ILE A 87 -10.68 2.10 -27.95
N ASN A 88 -11.08 1.56 -29.11
CA ASN A 88 -10.42 0.43 -29.79
C ASN A 88 -8.88 0.54 -29.85
N LYS A 89 -8.35 1.73 -30.19
CA LYS A 89 -6.90 1.96 -30.33
C LYS A 89 -6.13 1.81 -29.01
N LEU A 90 -6.72 2.21 -27.88
CA LEU A 90 -6.15 2.00 -26.54
C LEU A 90 -6.46 0.58 -26.02
N TYR A 91 -7.65 0.07 -26.35
CA TYR A 91 -8.13 -1.24 -25.91
C TYR A 91 -7.32 -2.40 -26.52
N LEU A 92 -6.89 -2.26 -27.78
CA LEU A 92 -6.00 -3.20 -28.47
C LEU A 92 -4.52 -3.01 -28.12
N ASN A 93 -4.13 -1.90 -27.51
CA ASN A 93 -2.73 -1.65 -27.20
C ASN A 93 -2.26 -2.56 -26.04
N ARG A 94 -1.22 -3.36 -26.31
CA ARG A 94 -0.59 -4.30 -25.37
C ARG A 94 -0.15 -3.63 -24.06
N HIS A 95 0.23 -2.34 -24.10
CA HIS A 95 0.71 -1.62 -22.93
C HIS A 95 -0.43 -1.23 -21.97
N TYR A 96 -1.63 -0.93 -22.48
CA TYR A 96 -2.73 -0.36 -21.68
C TYR A 96 -3.82 -1.36 -21.29
N TYR A 97 -4.44 -2.01 -22.26
CA TYR A 97 -5.43 -3.06 -22.03
C TYR A 97 -4.84 -4.39 -22.50
N GLY A 98 -4.75 -4.60 -23.81
CA GLY A 98 -4.15 -5.78 -24.41
C GLY A 98 -5.15 -6.91 -24.62
N VAL A 99 -4.83 -7.80 -25.57
CA VAL A 99 -5.74 -8.85 -26.06
C VAL A 99 -6.23 -9.79 -24.96
N SER A 100 -5.40 -10.11 -23.97
CA SER A 100 -5.77 -11.01 -22.87
C SER A 100 -6.98 -10.51 -22.06
N PHE A 101 -7.04 -9.20 -21.77
CA PHE A 101 -8.15 -8.61 -21.02
C PHE A 101 -9.40 -8.43 -21.89
N MET A 102 -9.21 -8.25 -23.19
CA MET A 102 -10.33 -8.28 -24.15
C MET A 102 -11.03 -9.63 -24.16
N ILE A 103 -10.28 -10.73 -24.13
CA ILE A 103 -10.85 -12.08 -24.05
C ILE A 103 -11.68 -12.24 -22.77
N ILE A 104 -11.17 -11.77 -21.63
CA ILE A 104 -11.91 -11.82 -20.35
C ILE A 104 -13.19 -10.97 -20.42
N ASP A 105 -13.16 -9.78 -21.04
CA ASP A 105 -14.35 -8.93 -21.20
C ASP A 105 -15.41 -9.58 -22.11
N ILE A 106 -15.00 -10.35 -23.13
CA ILE A 106 -15.91 -11.11 -24.00
C ILE A 106 -16.55 -12.29 -23.25
N ILE A 107 -15.74 -13.01 -22.47
CA ILE A 107 -16.18 -14.16 -21.67
C ILE A 107 -17.16 -13.69 -20.58
N SER A 108 -16.79 -12.65 -19.83
CA SER A 108 -17.56 -12.17 -18.67
C SER A 108 -18.82 -11.36 -19.01
N GLY A 109 -18.88 -10.74 -20.20
CA GLY A 109 -20.05 -10.00 -20.67
C GLY A 109 -20.86 -10.80 -21.69
N PRO A 110 -20.55 -10.69 -22.99
CA PRO A 110 -21.34 -11.28 -24.07
C PRO A 110 -21.64 -12.78 -23.90
N LEU A 111 -20.62 -13.59 -23.59
CA LEU A 111 -20.79 -15.03 -23.50
C LEU A 111 -21.58 -15.43 -22.23
N SER A 112 -21.36 -14.75 -21.11
CA SER A 112 -22.19 -14.89 -19.90
C SER A 112 -23.67 -14.51 -20.17
N LEU A 113 -23.92 -13.42 -20.89
CA LEU A 113 -25.28 -13.01 -21.25
C LEU A 113 -25.97 -14.05 -22.15
N ILE A 114 -25.25 -14.60 -23.13
CA ILE A 114 -25.76 -15.67 -24.00
C ILE A 114 -26.14 -16.91 -23.17
N LEU A 115 -25.32 -17.31 -22.20
CA LEU A 115 -25.62 -18.44 -21.33
C LEU A 115 -26.85 -18.20 -20.43
N ASN A 116 -27.03 -16.98 -19.92
CA ASN A 116 -28.25 -16.61 -19.18
C ASN A 116 -29.52 -16.67 -20.06
N ILE A 117 -29.44 -16.20 -21.31
CA ILE A 117 -30.55 -16.29 -22.28
C ILE A 117 -30.82 -17.76 -22.61
N TYR A 118 -29.78 -18.55 -22.86
CA TYR A 118 -29.90 -19.97 -23.16
C TYR A 118 -30.58 -20.73 -22.01
N PHE A 119 -30.21 -20.46 -20.76
CA PHE A 119 -30.94 -21.00 -19.61
C PHE A 119 -32.41 -20.58 -19.62
N SER A 120 -32.71 -19.32 -19.88
CA SER A 120 -34.10 -18.82 -19.88
C SER A 120 -34.99 -19.52 -20.92
N ILE A 121 -34.39 -20.07 -21.98
CA ILE A 121 -35.08 -20.79 -23.06
C ILE A 121 -35.11 -22.31 -22.81
N VAL A 122 -33.97 -22.90 -22.44
CA VAL A 122 -33.75 -24.35 -22.43
C VAL A 122 -33.72 -24.95 -21.01
N ASN A 123 -33.68 -24.11 -19.97
CA ASN A 123 -33.65 -24.50 -18.55
C ASN A 123 -32.49 -25.44 -18.17
N VAL A 124 -31.31 -25.26 -18.78
CA VAL A 124 -30.09 -26.03 -18.42
C VAL A 124 -29.38 -25.37 -17.23
N GLU A 125 -29.47 -25.98 -16.05
CA GLU A 125 -28.89 -25.44 -14.80
C GLU A 125 -27.37 -25.18 -14.88
N VAL A 126 -26.65 -26.08 -15.55
CA VAL A 126 -25.19 -25.98 -15.73
C VAL A 126 -24.79 -24.71 -16.49
N ALA A 127 -25.62 -24.21 -17.40
CA ALA A 127 -25.31 -23.02 -18.19
C ALA A 127 -25.20 -21.76 -17.31
N ILE A 128 -26.01 -21.68 -16.27
CA ILE A 128 -26.05 -20.57 -15.32
C ILE A 128 -24.82 -20.61 -14.43
N THR A 129 -24.53 -21.78 -13.89
CA THR A 129 -23.34 -22.05 -13.10
C THR A 129 -22.10 -21.56 -13.83
N ILE A 130 -21.97 -21.91 -15.11
CA ILE A 130 -20.87 -21.45 -15.96
C ILE A 130 -20.94 -19.93 -16.17
N SER A 131 -22.12 -19.37 -16.43
CA SER A 131 -22.32 -17.92 -16.55
C SER A 131 -21.89 -17.14 -15.31
N ASP A 132 -22.24 -17.61 -14.12
CA ASP A 132 -21.90 -16.99 -12.84
C ASP A 132 -20.37 -16.97 -12.64
N ILE A 133 -19.69 -18.07 -12.96
CA ILE A 133 -18.22 -18.15 -12.92
C ILE A 133 -17.60 -17.15 -13.91
N MET A 134 -18.12 -17.10 -15.13
CA MET A 134 -17.61 -16.22 -16.18
C MET A 134 -17.78 -14.75 -15.81
N LEU A 135 -18.91 -14.39 -15.20
CA LEU A 135 -19.18 -13.05 -14.70
C LEU A 135 -18.14 -12.63 -13.67
N LEU A 136 -17.76 -13.55 -12.78
CA LEU A 136 -16.76 -13.29 -11.74
C LEU A 136 -15.35 -13.05 -12.32
N LEU A 137 -15.02 -13.61 -13.48
CA LEU A 137 -13.74 -13.31 -14.16
C LEU A 137 -13.56 -11.82 -14.47
N ARG A 138 -14.66 -11.05 -14.54
CA ARG A 138 -14.61 -9.60 -14.73
C ARG A 138 -13.78 -8.88 -13.65
N ILE A 139 -13.64 -9.47 -12.47
CA ILE A 139 -12.82 -8.91 -11.39
C ILE A 139 -11.37 -8.71 -11.83
N PHE A 140 -10.82 -9.59 -12.69
CA PHE A 140 -9.46 -9.46 -13.22
C PHE A 140 -9.28 -8.28 -14.19
N CYS A 141 -10.37 -7.73 -14.74
CA CYS A 141 -10.35 -6.59 -15.66
C CYS A 141 -10.49 -5.23 -14.96
N LEU A 142 -10.75 -5.21 -13.65
CA LEU A 142 -10.71 -3.99 -12.85
C LEU A 142 -9.31 -3.38 -12.94
N GLU A 143 -9.24 -2.06 -13.11
CA GLU A 143 -8.00 -1.35 -13.44
C GLU A 143 -6.84 -1.67 -12.49
N LYS A 144 -7.08 -1.54 -11.18
CA LYS A 144 -6.06 -1.80 -10.17
C LYS A 144 -5.54 -3.24 -10.20
N ILE A 145 -6.41 -4.20 -10.46
CA ILE A 145 -6.04 -5.62 -10.54
C ILE A 145 -5.33 -5.93 -11.86
N ARG A 146 -5.79 -5.36 -12.98
CA ARG A 146 -5.11 -5.46 -14.27
C ARG A 146 -3.67 -4.95 -14.19
N LEU A 147 -3.46 -3.81 -13.53
CA LEU A 147 -2.12 -3.27 -13.29
C LEU A 147 -1.29 -4.25 -12.47
N LEU A 148 -1.81 -4.77 -11.35
CA LEU A 148 -1.13 -5.79 -10.55
C LEU A 148 -0.76 -7.03 -11.37
N ILE A 149 -1.65 -7.52 -12.24
CA ILE A 149 -1.40 -8.65 -13.14
C ILE A 149 -0.24 -8.33 -14.11
N LYS A 150 -0.21 -7.12 -14.66
CA LYS A 150 0.87 -6.68 -15.56
C LYS A 150 2.21 -6.55 -14.83
N ASP A 151 2.20 -6.01 -13.61
CA ASP A 151 3.37 -5.91 -12.75
C ASP A 151 3.98 -7.30 -12.53
N VAL A 152 3.15 -8.34 -12.31
CA VAL A 152 3.60 -9.74 -12.21
C VAL A 152 4.40 -10.17 -13.41
N PHE A 153 3.80 -10.06 -14.60
CA PHE A 153 4.41 -10.56 -15.83
C PHE A 153 5.68 -9.78 -16.16
N TYR A 154 5.69 -8.48 -15.88
CA TYR A 154 6.87 -7.65 -16.02
C TYR A 154 7.99 -8.11 -15.07
N ILE A 155 7.69 -8.31 -13.78
CA ILE A 155 8.65 -8.77 -12.79
C ILE A 155 9.20 -10.15 -13.15
N LEU A 156 8.34 -11.09 -13.56
CA LEU A 156 8.75 -12.42 -14.02
C LEU A 156 9.72 -12.35 -15.21
N TYR A 157 9.50 -11.39 -16.13
CA TYR A 157 10.37 -11.15 -17.27
C TYR A 157 11.71 -10.50 -16.89
N VAL A 158 11.69 -9.48 -16.04
CA VAL A 158 12.89 -8.79 -15.54
C VAL A 158 13.79 -9.77 -14.78
N SER A 159 13.17 -10.62 -13.95
CA SER A 159 13.86 -11.62 -13.13
C SER A 159 13.96 -13.00 -13.78
N ARG A 160 13.82 -13.10 -15.11
CA ARG A 160 13.74 -14.39 -15.84
C ARG A 160 14.87 -15.38 -15.52
N TYR A 161 16.08 -14.91 -15.25
CA TYR A 161 17.21 -15.79 -14.89
C TYR A 161 17.06 -16.39 -13.48
N ILE A 162 16.57 -15.61 -12.51
CA ILE A 162 16.25 -16.11 -11.16
C ILE A 162 15.09 -17.10 -11.25
N ASN A 163 14.03 -16.77 -12.01
CA ASN A 163 12.90 -17.68 -12.21
C ASN A 163 13.33 -18.99 -12.88
N PHE A 164 14.22 -18.93 -13.86
CA PHE A 164 14.78 -20.12 -14.49
C PHE A 164 15.56 -20.98 -13.50
N ALA A 165 16.43 -20.37 -12.68
CA ALA A 165 17.18 -21.08 -11.65
C ALA A 165 16.26 -21.72 -10.59
N LEU A 166 15.19 -21.03 -10.18
CA LEU A 166 14.17 -21.54 -9.27
C LEU A 166 13.45 -22.76 -9.87
N LEU A 167 12.96 -22.65 -11.10
CA LEU A 167 12.28 -23.73 -11.82
C LEU A 167 13.19 -24.94 -12.04
N LEU A 168 14.44 -24.71 -12.42
CA LEU A 168 15.42 -25.76 -12.63
C LEU A 168 15.74 -26.50 -11.33
N THR A 169 16.02 -25.76 -10.25
CA THR A 169 16.29 -26.35 -8.93
C THR A 169 15.09 -27.15 -8.44
N TYR A 170 13.88 -26.59 -8.56
CA TYR A 170 12.64 -27.28 -8.24
C TYR A 170 12.48 -28.60 -9.01
N TYR A 171 12.72 -28.58 -10.32
CA TYR A 171 12.64 -29.78 -11.16
C TYR A 171 13.70 -30.83 -10.75
N VAL A 172 14.96 -30.43 -10.59
CA VAL A 172 16.06 -31.34 -10.24
C VAL A 172 15.80 -32.01 -8.89
N TYR A 173 15.40 -31.24 -7.87
CA TYR A 173 15.04 -31.80 -6.57
C TYR A 173 13.81 -32.72 -6.63
N SER A 174 12.81 -32.38 -7.44
CA SER A 174 11.65 -33.26 -7.67
C SER A 174 12.06 -34.56 -8.36
N TYR A 175 12.98 -34.51 -9.31
CA TYR A 175 13.50 -35.69 -9.98
C TYR A 175 14.30 -36.57 -9.03
N ILE A 176 15.20 -36.00 -8.22
CA ILE A 176 15.96 -36.73 -7.19
C ILE A 176 15.02 -37.37 -6.16
N ALA A 177 14.01 -36.63 -5.68
CA ALA A 177 13.06 -37.18 -4.71
C ALA A 177 12.22 -38.33 -5.32
N TYR A 178 11.87 -38.23 -6.60
CA TYR A 178 11.22 -39.33 -7.33
C TYR A 178 12.12 -40.56 -7.36
N THR A 179 13.38 -40.43 -7.80
CA THR A 179 14.25 -41.60 -7.98
C THR A 179 14.58 -42.30 -6.65
N ILE A 180 14.76 -41.54 -5.57
CA ILE A 180 15.15 -42.09 -4.26
C ILE A 180 13.94 -42.56 -3.45
N PHE A 181 12.83 -41.81 -3.41
CA PHE A 181 11.75 -42.05 -2.46
C PHE A 181 10.51 -42.74 -3.05
N GLN A 182 10.47 -43.02 -4.36
CA GLN A 182 9.30 -43.62 -5.03
C GLN A 182 8.83 -44.94 -4.41
N GLU A 183 9.75 -45.80 -3.94
CA GLU A 183 9.41 -47.10 -3.36
C GLU A 183 8.94 -46.99 -1.91
N VAL A 184 9.58 -46.12 -1.13
CA VAL A 184 9.32 -45.94 0.30
C VAL A 184 8.05 -45.13 0.56
N SER A 185 7.83 -44.10 -0.25
CA SER A 185 6.71 -43.18 -0.07
C SER A 185 5.95 -42.95 -1.39
N PRO A 186 5.29 -43.99 -1.92
CA PRO A 186 4.60 -43.93 -3.22
C PRO A 186 3.40 -42.98 -3.21
N LYS A 187 2.85 -42.62 -2.04
CA LYS A 187 1.82 -41.57 -1.92
C LYS A 187 2.36 -40.23 -2.46
N PHE A 188 3.63 -39.92 -2.17
CA PHE A 188 4.26 -38.64 -2.45
C PHE A 188 5.18 -38.67 -3.67
N PHE A 189 5.89 -39.77 -3.93
CA PHE A 189 6.98 -39.79 -4.89
C PHE A 189 6.87 -40.87 -5.97
N ARG A 190 5.74 -41.58 -6.12
CA ARG A 190 5.60 -42.70 -7.08
C ARG A 190 5.90 -42.34 -8.54
N ASN A 191 5.71 -41.10 -8.95
CA ASN A 191 6.05 -40.63 -10.28
C ASN A 191 6.49 -39.16 -10.22
N ILE A 192 7.05 -38.64 -11.32
CA ILE A 192 7.56 -37.28 -11.37
C ILE A 192 6.49 -36.23 -11.04
N PHE A 193 5.24 -36.40 -11.51
CA PHE A 193 4.15 -35.45 -11.22
C PHE A 193 3.80 -35.39 -9.74
N LYS A 194 3.71 -36.56 -9.07
CA LYS A 194 3.48 -36.62 -7.62
C LYS A 194 4.66 -36.05 -6.85
N SER A 195 5.88 -36.33 -7.30
CA SER A 195 7.08 -35.78 -6.69
C SER A 195 7.11 -34.26 -6.79
N MET A 196 6.83 -33.70 -7.98
CA MET A 196 6.70 -32.26 -8.20
C MET A 196 5.62 -31.66 -7.28
N LEU A 197 4.43 -32.27 -7.19
CA LEU A 197 3.38 -31.81 -6.28
C LEU A 197 3.85 -31.84 -4.80
N SER A 198 4.59 -32.89 -4.41
CA SER A 198 5.14 -33.02 -3.06
C SER A 198 6.24 -32.00 -2.76
N MET A 199 7.13 -31.74 -3.71
CA MET A 199 8.16 -30.69 -3.55
C MET A 199 7.54 -29.29 -3.58
N PHE A 200 6.41 -29.09 -4.28
CA PHE A 200 5.67 -27.84 -4.20
C PHE A 200 4.97 -27.69 -2.84
N GLN A 201 4.40 -28.77 -2.29
CA GLN A 201 3.88 -28.80 -0.92
C GLN A 201 5.00 -28.46 0.10
N VAL A 202 6.18 -29.06 -0.03
CA VAL A 202 7.35 -28.75 0.80
C VAL A 202 7.78 -27.28 0.64
N LEU A 203 7.77 -26.74 -0.58
CA LEU A 203 8.06 -25.33 -0.86
C LEU A 203 7.10 -24.40 -0.10
N THR A 204 5.80 -24.72 -0.10
CA THR A 204 4.78 -23.94 0.63
C THR A 204 4.82 -24.14 2.14
N LEU A 205 5.70 -25.01 2.65
CA LEU A 205 5.80 -25.44 4.04
C LEU A 205 4.54 -26.15 4.58
N ASP A 206 3.57 -26.49 3.72
CA ASP A 206 2.35 -27.17 4.13
C ASP A 206 2.67 -28.62 4.54
N SER A 207 2.58 -28.92 5.83
CA SER A 207 2.69 -30.28 6.37
C SER A 207 3.95 -31.03 5.89
N TRP A 208 5.00 -30.29 5.52
CA TRP A 208 6.20 -30.84 4.89
C TRP A 208 6.90 -31.84 5.82
N ASN A 209 6.96 -31.54 7.13
CA ASN A 209 7.61 -32.40 8.09
C ASN A 209 6.73 -33.60 8.47
N LEU A 210 5.51 -33.32 8.93
CA LEU A 210 4.59 -34.33 9.47
C LEU A 210 4.14 -35.35 8.41
N GLN A 211 4.06 -34.98 7.14
CA GLN A 211 3.53 -35.87 6.12
C GLN A 211 4.60 -36.34 5.14
N VAL A 212 5.27 -35.38 4.48
CA VAL A 212 6.21 -35.69 3.40
C VAL A 212 7.48 -36.29 3.98
N ASN A 213 8.18 -35.54 4.83
CA ASN A 213 9.43 -35.96 5.43
C ASN A 213 9.26 -37.15 6.38
N GLN A 214 8.24 -37.16 7.25
CA GLN A 214 8.05 -38.25 8.21
C GLN A 214 7.90 -39.62 7.52
N SER A 215 7.25 -39.67 6.35
CA SER A 215 7.13 -40.90 5.57
C SER A 215 8.48 -41.45 5.09
N VAL A 216 9.44 -40.56 4.81
CA VAL A 216 10.79 -40.89 4.36
C VAL A 216 11.70 -41.18 5.56
N SER A 217 11.66 -40.35 6.60
CA SER A 217 12.54 -40.45 7.77
C SER A 217 12.25 -41.68 8.62
N LYS A 218 11.00 -42.18 8.63
CA LYS A 218 10.67 -43.46 9.27
C LYS A 218 11.41 -44.65 8.66
N TYR A 219 11.75 -44.60 7.38
CA TYR A 219 12.44 -45.69 6.69
C TYR A 219 13.95 -45.49 6.65
N TYR A 220 14.41 -44.29 6.26
CA TYR A 220 15.84 -44.01 6.07
C TYR A 220 16.52 -43.37 7.30
N GLY A 221 15.77 -43.01 8.34
CA GLY A 221 16.25 -42.31 9.53
C GLY A 221 16.11 -40.78 9.45
N GLN A 222 16.11 -40.12 10.61
CA GLN A 222 15.86 -38.68 10.74
C GLN A 222 16.89 -37.79 10.03
N ALA A 223 18.11 -38.29 9.79
CA ALA A 223 19.14 -37.55 9.05
C ALA A 223 18.70 -37.17 7.63
N TRP A 224 17.81 -37.94 7.00
CA TRP A 224 17.32 -37.67 5.64
C TRP A 224 16.44 -36.42 5.54
N SER A 225 15.98 -35.87 6.66
CA SER A 225 15.31 -34.57 6.70
C SER A 225 16.17 -33.43 6.16
N ILE A 226 17.50 -33.61 6.13
CA ILE A 226 18.43 -32.64 5.58
C ILE A 226 18.19 -32.38 4.08
N PHE A 227 17.71 -33.37 3.31
CA PHE A 227 17.36 -33.21 1.90
C PHE A 227 16.27 -32.14 1.73
N PHE A 228 15.19 -32.24 2.50
CA PHE A 228 14.07 -31.29 2.44
C PHE A 228 14.48 -29.92 2.98
N LEU A 229 15.29 -29.88 4.05
CA LEU A 229 15.79 -28.62 4.61
C LEU A 229 16.67 -27.85 3.60
N PHE A 230 17.59 -28.52 2.89
CA PHE A 230 18.38 -27.88 1.85
C PHE A 230 17.52 -27.41 0.68
N PHE A 231 16.55 -28.22 0.24
CA PHE A 231 15.59 -27.79 -0.77
C PHE A 231 14.85 -26.50 -0.36
N ILE A 232 14.31 -26.46 0.86
CA ILE A 232 13.64 -25.28 1.41
C ILE A 232 14.61 -24.10 1.42
N LEU A 233 15.83 -24.26 1.95
CA LEU A 233 16.82 -23.20 2.01
C LEU A 233 17.12 -22.60 0.62
N PHE A 234 17.38 -23.45 -0.38
CA PHE A 234 17.64 -22.97 -1.74
C PHE A 234 16.44 -22.25 -2.34
N MET A 235 15.23 -22.80 -2.18
CA MET A 235 14.02 -22.18 -2.72
C MET A 235 13.72 -20.84 -2.06
N PHE A 236 13.87 -20.74 -0.73
CA PHE A 236 13.73 -19.48 0.00
C PHE A 236 14.82 -18.48 -0.38
N PHE A 237 16.05 -18.93 -0.63
CA PHE A 237 17.12 -18.07 -1.13
C PHE A 237 16.77 -17.46 -2.49
N TYR A 238 16.32 -18.28 -3.46
CA TYR A 238 15.83 -17.75 -4.75
C TYR A 238 14.64 -16.81 -4.57
N PHE A 239 13.72 -17.16 -3.67
CA PHE A 239 12.54 -16.37 -3.37
C PHE A 239 12.89 -14.97 -2.81
N ILE A 240 13.81 -14.90 -1.85
CA ILE A 240 14.31 -13.63 -1.29
C ILE A 240 15.03 -12.81 -2.37
N ASN A 241 15.82 -13.45 -3.23
CA ASN A 241 16.50 -12.75 -4.34
C ASN A 241 15.50 -12.20 -5.37
N LEU A 242 14.41 -12.92 -5.64
CA LEU A 242 13.30 -12.43 -6.45
C LEU A 242 12.63 -11.21 -5.77
N LEU A 243 12.35 -11.31 -4.47
CA LEU A 243 11.73 -10.24 -3.68
C LEU A 243 12.58 -8.96 -3.65
N LEU A 244 13.85 -9.07 -3.25
CA LEU A 244 14.75 -7.94 -3.11
C LEU A 244 15.20 -7.39 -4.47
N GLY A 245 15.60 -8.28 -5.39
CA GLY A 245 16.20 -7.89 -6.66
C GLY A 245 15.20 -7.38 -7.70
N ALA A 246 14.00 -7.96 -7.74
CA ALA A 246 13.02 -7.66 -8.79
C ALA A 246 11.85 -6.84 -8.26
N PHE A 247 11.17 -7.34 -7.21
CA PHE A 247 9.98 -6.68 -6.67
C PHE A 247 10.32 -5.34 -6.01
N VAL A 248 11.24 -5.29 -5.05
CA VAL A 248 11.59 -4.02 -4.37
C VAL A 248 12.12 -3.00 -5.39
N SER A 249 13.01 -3.41 -6.29
CA SER A 249 13.52 -2.54 -7.37
C SER A 249 12.38 -1.98 -8.24
N TYR A 250 11.45 -2.82 -8.68
CA TYR A 250 10.30 -2.40 -9.48
C TYR A 250 9.38 -1.42 -8.76
N TYR A 251 8.95 -1.75 -7.53
CA TYR A 251 8.04 -0.92 -6.75
C TYR A 251 8.70 0.36 -6.22
N SER A 252 10.03 0.38 -6.08
CA SER A 252 10.78 1.59 -5.74
C SER A 252 10.93 2.57 -6.90
N ASN A 253 10.70 2.14 -8.14
CA ASN A 253 10.91 2.97 -9.33
C ASN A 253 9.58 3.48 -9.92
N PRO A 254 9.17 4.73 -9.62
CA PRO A 254 7.88 5.28 -10.05
C PRO A 254 7.74 5.39 -11.57
N THR A 255 8.84 5.54 -12.31
CA THR A 255 8.81 5.64 -13.79
C THR A 255 8.36 4.34 -14.45
N LEU A 256 8.75 3.19 -13.89
CA LEU A 256 8.38 1.88 -14.43
C LEU A 256 6.89 1.57 -14.24
N ARG A 257 6.29 2.04 -13.14
CA ARG A 257 4.87 1.82 -12.84
C ARG A 257 3.94 2.68 -13.68
N ARG A 258 4.33 3.94 -13.94
CA ARG A 258 3.61 4.84 -14.85
C ARG A 258 3.45 4.29 -16.27
N ASN A 259 4.38 3.46 -16.75
CA ASN A 259 4.29 2.91 -18.11
C ASN A 259 3.06 2.00 -18.35
N PHE A 260 2.43 1.49 -17.29
CA PHE A 260 1.20 0.69 -17.40
C PHE A 260 -0.08 1.49 -17.08
N GLU A 261 0.05 2.62 -16.39
CA GLU A 261 -1.06 3.49 -15.97
C GLU A 261 -1.23 4.62 -16.99
N TYR A 262 -2.39 4.70 -17.64
CA TYR A 262 -2.64 5.75 -18.64
C TYR A 262 -3.18 7.01 -17.93
N ASP A 263 -2.31 7.98 -17.66
CA ASP A 263 -2.72 9.24 -17.05
C ASP A 263 -3.32 10.19 -18.10
N PHE A 264 -4.61 10.50 -17.96
CA PHE A 264 -5.34 11.39 -18.87
C PHE A 264 -5.20 12.88 -18.50
N GLN A 265 -4.74 13.20 -17.28
CA GLN A 265 -4.53 14.58 -16.82
C GLN A 265 -3.13 15.11 -17.17
N HIS A 266 -2.23 14.23 -17.61
CA HIS A 266 -0.91 14.58 -18.10
C HIS A 266 -0.90 14.66 -19.63
N ASP A 267 -1.38 15.78 -20.18
CA ASP A 267 -0.84 16.21 -21.48
C ASP A 267 0.67 16.40 -21.28
N ASP A 268 1.46 15.49 -21.88
CA ASP A 268 2.91 15.33 -21.70
C ASP A 268 3.73 16.61 -21.96
N VAL A 269 3.16 17.63 -22.59
CA VAL A 269 3.84 18.89 -22.92
C VAL A 269 3.59 19.98 -21.86
N LEU A 270 2.34 20.18 -21.44
CA LEU A 270 1.97 21.28 -20.52
C LEU A 270 2.39 20.98 -19.07
N ASN A 271 2.36 19.71 -18.67
CA ASN A 271 2.77 19.30 -17.33
C ASN A 271 4.27 19.05 -17.19
N GLN A 272 5.02 18.85 -18.27
CA GLN A 272 6.49 18.89 -18.18
C GLN A 272 6.95 20.31 -17.86
N GLU A 273 6.37 21.33 -18.50
CA GLU A 273 6.63 22.74 -18.18
C GLU A 273 6.16 23.10 -16.77
N LEU A 274 4.93 22.76 -16.38
CA LEU A 274 4.41 23.02 -15.03
C LEU A 274 5.16 22.26 -13.93
N ASN A 275 5.65 21.03 -14.16
CA ASN A 275 6.45 20.29 -13.18
C ASN A 275 7.90 20.81 -13.11
N LEU A 276 8.46 21.32 -14.20
CA LEU A 276 9.73 22.05 -14.19
C LEU A 276 9.57 23.38 -13.43
N GLU A 277 8.43 24.05 -13.59
CA GLU A 277 8.08 25.30 -12.91
C GLU A 277 7.77 25.09 -11.41
N TYR A 278 7.05 24.01 -11.04
CA TYR A 278 6.85 23.60 -9.64
C TYR A 278 8.13 23.10 -8.96
N ARG A 279 9.02 22.42 -9.70
CA ARG A 279 10.40 22.11 -9.24
C ARG A 279 11.23 23.38 -9.05
N HIS A 280 10.88 24.48 -9.72
CA HIS A 280 11.55 25.77 -9.58
C HIS A 280 11.04 26.62 -8.42
N SER A 281 9.79 26.47 -7.99
CA SER A 281 9.22 27.15 -6.82
C SER A 281 9.41 26.33 -5.54
N ILE A 282 10.61 26.37 -4.96
CA ILE A 282 10.79 25.89 -3.59
C ILE A 282 10.29 26.99 -2.67
N GLU A 283 9.16 26.76 -2.00
CA GLU A 283 8.68 27.66 -0.96
C GLU A 283 9.73 27.75 0.15
N ILE A 284 9.95 28.95 0.68
CA ILE A 284 10.87 29.21 1.81
C ILE A 284 10.59 28.25 2.99
N ARG A 285 9.35 27.79 3.14
CA ARG A 285 8.91 26.81 4.12
C ARG A 285 9.46 25.39 3.90
N ASP A 286 9.59 24.94 2.66
CA ASP A 286 10.19 23.63 2.34
C ASP A 286 11.69 23.64 2.68
N ALA A 287 12.37 24.78 2.49
CA ALA A 287 13.75 24.98 2.94
C ALA A 287 13.86 25.05 4.49
N LEU A 288 12.90 25.66 5.18
CA LEU A 288 12.85 25.73 6.65
C LEU A 288 12.59 24.36 7.31
N LYS A 289 11.75 23.51 6.71
CA LYS A 289 11.52 22.12 7.15
C LYS A 289 12.76 21.24 7.01
N LEU A 290 13.58 21.49 5.98
CA LEU A 290 14.79 20.72 5.67
C LEU A 290 15.99 21.07 6.56
N LEU A 291 16.05 22.30 7.08
CA LEU A 291 17.10 22.77 8.00
C LEU A 291 16.87 22.36 9.47
N ASP A 292 15.87 21.51 9.74
CA ASP A 292 15.47 21.07 11.10
C ASP A 292 15.10 22.23 12.06
N MET A 293 14.91 23.44 11.51
CA MET A 293 14.52 24.65 12.24
C MET A 293 13.02 24.70 12.53
N ASP A 294 12.23 23.88 11.84
CA ASP A 294 10.79 23.77 12.00
C ASP A 294 10.45 22.56 12.90
N GLN A 295 10.98 22.53 14.13
CA GLN A 295 10.26 21.85 15.21
C GLN A 295 8.98 22.63 15.46
N THR A 296 8.01 22.46 14.57
CA THR A 296 6.69 23.04 14.71
C THR A 296 6.20 22.76 16.13
N PRO A 297 5.57 23.72 16.83
CA PRO A 297 4.95 23.51 18.15
C PRO A 297 4.06 22.25 18.20
N TYR A 298 3.64 21.79 17.03
CA TYR A 298 2.90 20.57 16.73
C TYR A 298 3.58 19.26 17.16
N GLN A 299 4.89 19.07 16.95
CA GLN A 299 5.57 17.84 17.38
C GLN A 299 5.65 17.75 18.92
N LEU A 300 5.76 18.90 19.58
CA LEU A 300 5.69 19.05 21.04
C LEU A 300 4.27 18.81 21.56
N ASN A 301 3.23 19.25 20.85
CA ASN A 301 1.84 19.09 21.29
C ASN A 301 1.28 17.66 21.09
N ARG A 302 1.81 16.88 20.15
CA ARG A 302 1.41 15.46 20.00
C ARG A 302 1.86 14.61 21.21
N LYS A 303 2.97 14.98 21.86
CA LYS A 303 3.44 14.37 23.12
C LYS A 303 2.54 14.72 24.32
N SER A 304 1.72 15.77 24.28
CA SER A 304 0.93 16.22 25.43
C SER A 304 -0.43 15.51 25.56
N TRP A 305 -0.96 14.97 24.47
CA TRP A 305 -2.32 14.42 24.40
C TRP A 305 -2.44 12.92 24.66
N GLY A 306 -1.33 12.20 24.62
CA GLY A 306 -1.25 10.83 25.08
C GLY A 306 -1.62 10.68 26.56
N LEU A 307 -1.64 9.44 27.02
CA LEU A 307 -1.64 9.17 28.45
C LEU A 307 -0.22 9.49 28.97
N ASN A 308 -0.09 10.60 29.71
CA ASN A 308 1.19 11.15 30.19
C ASN A 308 1.48 10.86 31.68
N GLU A 309 0.55 10.24 32.40
CA GLU A 309 0.90 9.61 33.67
C GLU A 309 1.86 8.48 33.35
N SER A 310 3.04 8.47 34.01
CA SER A 310 4.21 7.66 33.65
C SER A 310 3.80 6.38 32.92
N GLU A 311 4.14 6.25 31.65
CA GLU A 311 3.67 5.14 30.79
C GLU A 311 3.83 3.77 31.49
N VAL A 312 4.85 3.66 32.35
CA VAL A 312 5.13 2.60 33.31
C VAL A 312 3.93 2.20 34.18
N LEU A 313 3.17 3.14 34.77
CA LEU A 313 2.02 2.85 35.63
C LEU A 313 0.87 2.22 34.84
N ILE A 314 0.62 2.67 33.62
CA ILE A 314 -0.39 2.07 32.72
C ILE A 314 0.06 0.68 32.28
N TYR A 315 1.35 0.48 31.96
CA TYR A 315 1.88 -0.85 31.64
C TYR A 315 1.82 -1.81 32.83
N ILE A 316 2.20 -1.35 34.03
CA ILE A 316 2.09 -2.14 35.26
C ILE A 316 0.63 -2.51 35.50
N TYR A 317 -0.28 -1.57 35.32
CA TYR A 317 -1.72 -1.82 35.44
C TYR A 317 -2.22 -2.90 34.48
N ILE A 318 -1.98 -2.75 33.18
CA ILE A 318 -2.42 -3.73 32.16
C ILE A 318 -1.78 -5.09 32.45
N SER A 319 -0.50 -5.11 32.82
CA SER A 319 0.23 -6.34 33.13
C SER A 319 -0.36 -7.05 34.35
N LEU A 320 -0.68 -6.30 35.41
CA LEU A 320 -1.38 -6.83 36.59
C LEU A 320 -2.78 -7.31 36.23
N GLN A 321 -3.52 -6.58 35.41
CA GLN A 321 -4.86 -6.94 35.00
C GLN A 321 -4.88 -8.25 34.19
N ILE A 322 -3.96 -8.41 33.25
CA ILE A 322 -3.78 -9.64 32.49
C ILE A 322 -3.38 -10.78 33.42
N LEU A 323 -2.43 -10.53 34.35
CA LEU A 323 -2.00 -11.51 35.34
C LEU A 323 -3.16 -11.98 36.22
N PHE A 324 -3.98 -11.07 36.75
CA PHE A 324 -5.15 -11.41 37.57
C PHE A 324 -6.21 -12.16 36.77
N SER A 325 -6.49 -11.75 35.53
CA SER A 325 -7.40 -12.47 34.63
C SER A 325 -6.90 -13.89 34.33
N MET A 326 -5.57 -14.09 34.26
CA MET A 326 -4.98 -15.43 34.12
C MET A 326 -5.14 -16.24 35.42
N VAL A 327 -4.90 -15.65 36.60
CA VAL A 327 -5.06 -16.34 37.89
C VAL A 327 -6.50 -16.81 38.13
N GLU A 328 -7.49 -16.01 37.73
CA GLU A 328 -8.92 -16.38 37.79
C GLU A 328 -9.20 -17.68 37.01
N LEU A 329 -8.55 -17.88 35.87
CA LEU A 329 -8.74 -19.07 35.03
C LEU A 329 -8.18 -20.37 35.66
N PHE A 330 -7.29 -20.25 36.65
CA PHE A 330 -6.55 -21.37 37.24
C PHE A 330 -6.80 -21.56 38.74
N SER A 331 -7.60 -20.72 39.40
CA SER A 331 -7.83 -20.81 40.85
C SER A 331 -9.30 -20.86 41.22
N ASP A 332 -9.72 -21.94 41.89
CA ASP A 332 -11.10 -22.15 42.39
C ASP A 332 -11.34 -21.44 43.76
N LEU A 333 -10.58 -20.39 44.08
CA LEU A 333 -10.56 -19.76 45.40
C LEU A 333 -11.49 -18.54 45.46
N PHE A 334 -12.66 -18.70 46.10
CA PHE A 334 -13.72 -17.69 46.25
C PHE A 334 -13.26 -16.31 46.77
N TYR A 335 -12.22 -16.23 47.61
CA TYR A 335 -11.71 -14.95 48.13
C TYR A 335 -10.93 -14.13 47.09
N ILE A 336 -10.37 -14.79 46.07
CA ILE A 336 -9.64 -14.12 44.98
C ILE A 336 -10.65 -13.39 44.07
N ASP A 337 -11.84 -13.98 43.86
CA ASP A 337 -12.90 -13.41 43.04
C ASP A 337 -13.41 -12.06 43.56
N TYR A 338 -13.70 -11.96 44.85
CA TYR A 338 -14.23 -10.73 45.43
C TYR A 338 -13.20 -9.60 45.41
N ALA A 339 -11.94 -9.89 45.78
CA ALA A 339 -10.87 -8.90 45.71
C ALA A 339 -10.67 -8.39 44.29
N GLN A 340 -10.76 -9.27 43.30
CA GLN A 340 -10.63 -8.93 41.89
C GLN A 340 -11.79 -8.07 41.38
N ILE A 341 -13.04 -8.36 41.76
CA ILE A 341 -14.21 -7.52 41.42
C ILE A 341 -14.01 -6.09 41.95
N VAL A 342 -13.57 -5.96 43.20
CA VAL A 342 -13.32 -4.65 43.82
C VAL A 342 -12.21 -3.90 43.07
N ILE A 343 -11.11 -4.58 42.76
CA ILE A 343 -9.99 -4.03 41.99
C ILE A 343 -10.46 -3.57 40.61
N GLU A 344 -11.19 -4.41 39.88
CA GLU A 344 -11.74 -4.12 38.55
C GLU A 344 -12.68 -2.92 38.57
N PHE A 345 -13.53 -2.82 39.59
CA PHE A 345 -14.44 -1.69 39.75
C PHE A 345 -13.70 -0.37 40.02
N ILE A 346 -12.68 -0.39 40.90
CA ILE A 346 -11.82 0.77 41.18
C ILE A 346 -11.14 1.26 39.90
N PHE A 347 -10.57 0.34 39.12
CA PHE A 347 -9.92 0.70 37.87
C PHE A 347 -10.91 1.16 36.79
N GLY A 348 -12.09 0.54 36.75
CA GLY A 348 -13.19 0.98 35.91
C GLY A 348 -13.58 2.43 36.17
N LEU A 349 -13.71 2.83 37.43
CA LEU A 349 -13.97 4.21 37.83
C LEU A 349 -12.83 5.15 37.44
N TYR A 350 -11.58 4.73 37.64
CA TYR A 350 -10.40 5.49 37.24
C TYR A 350 -10.40 5.79 35.72
N PHE A 351 -10.70 4.80 34.87
CA PHE A 351 -10.78 5.04 33.43
C PHE A 351 -11.99 5.86 33.00
N CYS A 352 -13.11 5.76 33.71
CA CYS A 352 -14.23 6.67 33.49
C CYS A 352 -13.82 8.13 33.78
N LEU A 353 -13.05 8.36 34.84
CA LEU A 353 -12.51 9.68 35.19
C LEU A 353 -11.52 10.18 34.13
N LEU A 354 -10.56 9.35 33.70
CA LEU A 354 -9.63 9.69 32.62
C LEU A 354 -10.36 10.00 31.30
N CYS A 355 -11.35 9.18 30.95
CA CYS A 355 -12.19 9.39 29.76
C CYS A 355 -12.90 10.75 29.84
N TYR A 356 -13.51 11.05 30.99
CA TYR A 356 -14.17 12.34 31.23
C TYR A 356 -13.19 13.53 31.09
N GLN A 357 -12.00 13.45 31.70
CA GLN A 357 -10.98 14.49 31.57
C GLN A 357 -10.58 14.73 30.11
N LYS A 358 -10.33 13.65 29.36
CA LYS A 358 -9.93 13.75 27.93
C LYS A 358 -11.08 14.25 27.05
N ILE A 359 -12.33 13.88 27.32
CA ILE A 359 -13.51 14.45 26.64
C ILE A 359 -13.61 15.95 26.90
N SER A 360 -13.41 16.40 28.14
CA SER A 360 -13.44 17.82 28.50
C SER A 360 -12.34 18.61 27.77
N GLN A 361 -11.12 18.08 27.73
CA GLN A 361 -9.99 18.67 26.98
C GLN A 361 -10.25 18.68 25.46
N PHE A 362 -10.93 17.65 24.94
CA PHE A 362 -11.30 17.59 23.52
C PHE A 362 -12.32 18.67 23.18
N ARG A 363 -13.33 18.83 24.04
CA ARG A 363 -14.36 19.85 23.90
C ARG A 363 -13.76 21.27 23.91
N SER A 364 -12.85 21.58 24.83
CA SER A 364 -12.21 22.90 24.88
C SER A 364 -11.41 23.19 23.62
N PHE A 365 -10.68 22.20 23.09
CA PHE A 365 -9.97 22.31 21.82
C PHE A 365 -10.91 22.57 20.63
N ILE A 366 -12.04 21.84 20.55
CA ILE A 366 -13.02 22.07 19.48
C ILE A 366 -13.55 23.52 19.53
N ILE A 367 -13.80 24.04 20.72
CA ILE A 367 -14.30 25.41 20.93
C ILE A 367 -13.23 26.43 20.51
N GLU A 368 -11.98 26.25 20.93
CA GLU A 368 -10.86 27.13 20.57
C GLU A 368 -10.65 27.18 19.05
N GLN A 369 -10.70 26.02 18.39
CA GLN A 369 -10.57 25.91 16.94
C GLN A 369 -11.79 26.44 16.17
N ARG A 370 -12.98 26.41 16.76
CA ARG A 370 -14.17 27.03 16.18
C ARG A 370 -14.09 28.56 16.22
N ASN A 371 -13.39 29.12 17.22
CA ASN A 371 -13.23 30.56 17.36
C ASN A 371 -12.09 31.13 16.49
N SER A 372 -11.10 30.32 16.11
CA SER A 372 -10.02 30.70 15.18
C SER A 372 -10.40 30.60 13.69
N PHE A 373 -11.67 30.34 13.38
CA PHE A 373 -12.16 30.07 12.01
C PHE A 373 -12.21 31.30 11.10
N GLU A 374 -12.01 32.51 11.63
CA GLU A 374 -12.17 33.76 10.86
C GLU A 374 -10.95 34.20 10.06
N GLU A 375 -9.76 33.64 10.28
CA GLU A 375 -8.57 33.91 9.46
C GLU A 375 -7.70 32.66 9.36
N LYS A 376 -7.65 31.99 8.19
CA LYS A 376 -6.41 31.44 7.56
C LYS A 376 -6.59 30.38 6.48
N ILE A 377 -5.49 30.26 5.72
CA ILE A 377 -5.19 29.64 4.42
C ILE A 377 -5.39 28.10 4.39
N TYR A 378 -5.67 27.57 3.19
CA TYR A 378 -5.98 26.18 2.84
C TYR A 378 -5.06 25.11 3.47
N ASP A 379 -3.79 25.39 3.72
CA ASP A 379 -2.78 24.42 4.15
C ASP A 379 -2.83 24.06 5.65
N GLU A 380 -3.42 24.92 6.49
CA GLU A 380 -3.69 24.61 7.91
C GLU A 380 -4.85 23.61 8.10
N THR A 381 -5.67 23.39 7.06
CA THR A 381 -6.85 22.51 7.16
C THR A 381 -6.48 21.03 7.26
N GLN A 382 -5.44 20.58 6.56
CA GLN A 382 -5.04 19.17 6.53
C GLN A 382 -4.35 18.76 7.83
N ILE A 383 -3.44 19.60 8.32
CA ILE A 383 -2.73 19.41 9.59
C ILE A 383 -3.75 19.32 10.74
N ARG A 384 -4.72 20.24 10.77
CA ARG A 384 -5.81 20.27 11.76
C ARG A 384 -6.65 18.98 11.76
N ASN A 385 -6.98 18.42 10.59
CA ASN A 385 -7.75 17.19 10.51
C ASN A 385 -7.04 15.98 11.15
N GLU A 386 -5.70 15.93 11.07
CA GLU A 386 -4.92 14.86 11.70
C GLU A 386 -4.95 14.95 13.23
N GLU A 387 -4.84 16.14 13.81
CA GLU A 387 -4.87 16.31 15.27
C GLU A 387 -6.26 16.06 15.84
N TYR A 388 -7.32 16.52 15.17
CA TYR A 388 -8.69 16.12 15.51
C TYR A 388 -8.88 14.60 15.52
N SER A 389 -8.34 13.91 14.51
CA SER A 389 -8.48 12.45 14.39
C SER A 389 -7.76 11.69 15.49
N VAL A 390 -6.54 12.11 15.85
CA VAL A 390 -5.76 11.49 16.94
C VAL A 390 -6.46 11.69 18.29
N ARG A 391 -6.95 12.90 18.56
CA ARG A 391 -7.64 13.22 19.83
C ARG A 391 -8.97 12.47 19.96
N LEU A 392 -9.74 12.39 18.88
CA LEU A 392 -10.98 11.62 18.81
C LEU A 392 -10.72 10.12 19.02
N TYR A 393 -9.67 9.57 18.40
CA TYR A 393 -9.26 8.17 18.54
C TYR A 393 -8.96 7.80 20.01
N VAL A 394 -8.21 8.64 20.73
CA VAL A 394 -7.92 8.41 22.16
C VAL A 394 -9.20 8.42 23.00
N VAL A 395 -10.11 9.36 22.73
CA VAL A 395 -11.40 9.43 23.42
C VAL A 395 -12.23 8.17 23.17
N ILE A 396 -12.29 7.67 21.92
CA ILE A 396 -13.02 6.45 21.56
C ILE A 396 -12.46 5.25 22.33
N ILE A 397 -11.14 5.09 22.40
CA ILE A 397 -10.52 3.97 23.13
C ILE A 397 -10.80 4.06 24.63
N LEU A 398 -10.72 5.25 25.22
CA LEU A 398 -11.04 5.44 26.63
C LEU A 398 -12.53 5.20 26.93
N LEU A 399 -13.40 5.44 25.96
CA LEU A 399 -14.83 5.13 26.07
C LEU A 399 -15.08 3.60 26.04
N ILE A 400 -14.29 2.87 25.24
CA ILE A 400 -14.28 1.40 25.19
C ILE A 400 -13.71 0.81 26.49
N ALA A 401 -12.54 1.28 26.91
CA ALA A 401 -11.82 0.72 28.05
C ALA A 401 -12.39 1.15 29.42
N GLY A 402 -13.09 2.29 29.50
CA GLY A 402 -13.68 2.78 30.75
C GLY A 402 -15.18 2.49 30.84
N PRO A 403 -16.06 3.42 30.42
CA PRO A 403 -17.51 3.33 30.61
C PRO A 403 -18.16 2.06 30.05
N THR A 404 -17.79 1.62 28.85
CA THR A 404 -18.41 0.41 28.28
C THR A 404 -17.90 -0.85 28.96
N ALA A 405 -16.61 -0.94 29.29
CA ALA A 405 -16.06 -2.03 30.09
C ALA A 405 -16.73 -2.14 31.47
N THR A 406 -16.97 -1.03 32.17
CA THR A 406 -17.65 -1.04 33.48
C THR A 406 -19.11 -1.47 33.38
N ILE A 407 -19.82 -1.01 32.33
CA ILE A 407 -21.19 -1.48 32.06
C ILE A 407 -21.19 -3.00 31.80
N VAL A 408 -20.25 -3.49 31.02
CA VAL A 408 -20.12 -4.93 30.72
C VAL A 408 -19.82 -5.73 32.00
N ASP A 409 -18.99 -5.23 32.91
CA ASP A 409 -18.75 -5.88 34.21
C ASP A 409 -20.02 -5.95 35.05
N ILE A 410 -20.76 -4.84 35.15
CA ILE A 410 -22.03 -4.80 35.88
C ILE A 410 -23.01 -5.82 35.30
N ILE A 411 -23.16 -5.86 33.97
CA ILE A 411 -24.03 -6.84 33.30
C ILE A 411 -23.56 -8.27 33.54
N SER A 412 -22.25 -8.52 33.49
CA SER A 412 -21.67 -9.85 33.70
C SER A 412 -21.98 -10.38 35.10
N LEU A 413 -21.93 -9.53 36.13
CA LEU A 413 -22.33 -9.88 37.50
C LEU A 413 -23.79 -10.35 37.61
N PHE A 414 -24.68 -9.89 36.73
CA PHE A 414 -26.10 -10.29 36.71
C PHE A 414 -26.38 -11.54 35.88
N ILE A 415 -25.63 -11.78 34.79
CA ILE A 415 -25.90 -12.88 33.85
C ILE A 415 -25.15 -14.16 34.23
N ASN A 416 -23.84 -14.08 34.48
CA ASN A 416 -23.01 -15.24 34.76
C ASN A 416 -21.73 -14.81 35.49
N GLN A 417 -21.59 -15.22 36.75
CA GLN A 417 -20.48 -14.80 37.61
C GLN A 417 -19.11 -15.35 37.17
N ASN A 418 -19.08 -16.36 36.30
CA ASN A 418 -17.86 -17.08 35.93
C ASN A 418 -17.15 -16.52 34.69
N ILE A 419 -17.75 -15.58 33.94
CA ILE A 419 -17.14 -15.02 32.73
C ILE A 419 -17.21 -13.50 32.77
N ARG A 420 -16.05 -12.85 32.90
CA ARG A 420 -15.92 -11.39 32.97
C ARG A 420 -15.38 -10.84 31.65
N PHE A 421 -16.20 -10.06 30.95
CA PHE A 421 -15.83 -9.49 29.65
C PHE A 421 -15.26 -8.06 29.73
N GLY A 422 -15.52 -7.31 30.81
CA GLY A 422 -14.98 -5.94 30.93
C GLY A 422 -13.46 -5.88 31.04
N PRO A 423 -12.76 -6.87 31.66
CA PRO A 423 -11.31 -6.92 31.61
C PRO A 423 -10.76 -7.00 30.17
N MET A 424 -11.42 -7.76 29.29
CA MET A 424 -11.02 -7.88 27.88
C MET A 424 -11.13 -6.53 27.15
N LEU A 425 -12.14 -5.72 27.48
CA LEU A 425 -12.32 -4.39 26.90
C LEU A 425 -11.30 -3.37 27.42
N ARG A 426 -10.89 -3.47 28.69
CA ARG A 426 -9.87 -2.58 29.28
C ARG A 426 -8.50 -2.71 28.63
N VAL A 427 -8.13 -3.90 28.11
CA VAL A 427 -6.86 -4.11 27.39
C VAL A 427 -6.71 -3.19 26.18
N PHE A 428 -7.82 -2.75 25.56
CA PHE A 428 -7.77 -1.77 24.46
C PHE A 428 -7.11 -0.45 24.86
N ILE A 429 -6.96 -0.13 26.15
CA ILE A 429 -6.25 1.06 26.59
C ILE A 429 -4.79 1.12 26.17
N VAL A 430 -4.16 -0.04 25.90
CA VAL A 430 -2.83 -0.13 25.28
C VAL A 430 -2.79 0.66 23.96
N LEU A 431 -3.89 0.63 23.20
CA LEU A 431 -3.99 1.33 21.92
C LEU A 431 -4.01 2.86 22.07
N ALA A 432 -4.28 3.37 23.28
CA ALA A 432 -4.21 4.81 23.61
C ALA A 432 -2.80 5.26 24.02
N ILE A 433 -1.80 4.38 24.05
CA ILE A 433 -0.40 4.75 24.31
C ILE A 433 0.21 5.42 23.07
N LEU A 434 0.98 6.49 23.26
CA LEU A 434 1.54 7.31 22.16
C LEU A 434 2.37 6.50 21.16
N TYR A 435 3.18 5.56 21.64
CA TYR A 435 3.99 4.71 20.78
C TYR A 435 3.14 3.76 19.92
N VAL A 436 2.15 3.12 20.54
CA VAL A 436 1.22 2.19 19.86
C VAL A 436 0.35 2.93 18.84
N GLN A 437 -0.14 4.12 19.19
CA GLN A 437 -0.84 5.02 18.27
C GLN A 437 -0.02 5.29 17.01
N LYS A 438 1.25 5.66 17.16
CA LYS A 438 2.13 5.97 16.01
C LYS A 438 2.26 4.77 15.08
N LEU A 439 2.38 3.55 15.63
CA LEU A 439 2.43 2.32 14.84
C LEU A 439 1.11 2.05 14.12
N LEU A 440 -0.02 2.19 14.82
CA LEU A 440 -1.35 1.96 14.25
C LEU A 440 -1.71 2.98 13.17
N PHE A 441 -1.41 4.27 13.36
CA PHE A 441 -1.66 5.28 12.33
C PHE A 441 -0.84 5.02 11.07
N LYS A 442 0.44 4.62 11.22
CA LYS A 442 1.25 4.19 10.07
C LYS A 442 0.65 2.98 9.36
N PHE A 443 0.11 2.01 10.10
CA PHE A 443 -0.56 0.86 9.52
C PHE A 443 -1.84 1.25 8.77
N VAL A 444 -2.69 2.10 9.37
CA VAL A 444 -3.94 2.57 8.77
C VAL A 444 -3.68 3.41 7.52
N GLU A 445 -2.61 4.20 7.48
CA GLU A 445 -2.18 4.95 6.29
C GLU A 445 -1.91 4.04 5.10
N VAL A 446 -1.48 2.79 5.34
CA VAL A 446 -1.21 1.81 4.29
C VAL A 446 -2.48 1.05 3.83
N LEU A 447 -3.50 0.94 4.68
CA LEU A 447 -4.73 0.18 4.37
C LEU A 447 -5.43 0.60 3.06
N PRO A 448 -5.61 1.90 2.75
CA PRO A 448 -6.21 2.31 1.48
C PRO A 448 -5.45 1.76 0.26
N GLY A 449 -4.12 1.70 0.33
CA GLY A 449 -3.26 1.19 -0.73
C GLY A 449 -3.44 -0.30 -1.00
N VAL A 450 -3.77 -1.10 0.03
CA VAL A 450 -3.97 -2.55 -0.08
C VAL A 450 -5.43 -2.99 -0.08
N SER A 451 -6.39 -2.09 0.24
CA SER A 451 -7.82 -2.40 0.34
C SER A 451 -8.39 -3.06 -0.92
N HIS A 452 -7.99 -2.57 -2.09
CA HIS A 452 -8.39 -3.13 -3.38
C HIS A 452 -7.88 -4.56 -3.60
N ILE A 453 -6.72 -4.91 -3.03
CA ILE A 453 -6.14 -6.26 -3.08
C ILE A 453 -6.96 -7.19 -2.18
N ILE A 454 -7.34 -6.74 -0.98
CA ILE A 454 -8.14 -7.55 -0.06
C ILE A 454 -9.51 -7.88 -0.70
N ILE A 455 -10.18 -6.88 -1.28
CA ILE A 455 -11.47 -7.09 -1.97
C ILE A 455 -11.29 -8.07 -3.14
N PHE A 456 -10.21 -7.92 -3.90
CA PHE A 456 -9.90 -8.81 -5.00
C PHE A 456 -9.68 -10.26 -4.55
N VAL A 457 -8.81 -10.48 -3.57
CA VAL A 457 -8.50 -11.82 -3.04
C VAL A 457 -9.78 -12.42 -2.46
N GLY A 458 -10.56 -11.66 -1.68
CA GLY A 458 -11.86 -12.12 -1.18
C GLY A 458 -12.80 -12.56 -2.30
N GLY A 459 -12.89 -11.80 -3.39
CA GLY A 459 -13.67 -12.13 -4.58
C GLY A 459 -13.15 -13.38 -5.29
N LEU A 460 -11.84 -13.48 -5.51
CA LEU A 460 -11.17 -14.65 -6.12
C LEU A 460 -11.44 -15.93 -5.33
N LEU A 461 -11.29 -15.87 -4.00
CA LEU A 461 -11.51 -17.05 -3.15
C LEU A 461 -12.93 -17.55 -3.25
N PHE A 462 -13.87 -16.65 -3.44
CA PHE A 462 -15.24 -17.04 -3.66
C PHE A 462 -15.51 -17.61 -5.05
N THR A 463 -14.87 -17.09 -6.10
CA THR A 463 -14.97 -17.73 -7.42
C THR A 463 -14.46 -19.16 -7.34
N MET A 464 -13.35 -19.37 -6.64
CA MET A 464 -12.77 -20.68 -6.42
C MET A 464 -13.66 -21.53 -5.53
N ALA A 465 -14.28 -20.97 -4.49
CA ALA A 465 -15.22 -21.68 -3.63
C ALA A 465 -16.47 -22.14 -4.40
N LEU A 466 -16.99 -21.30 -5.30
CA LEU A 466 -18.14 -21.60 -6.14
C LEU A 466 -17.81 -22.72 -7.13
N ILE A 467 -16.67 -22.65 -7.80
CA ILE A 467 -16.16 -23.73 -8.65
C ILE A 467 -15.98 -25.02 -7.83
N GLY A 468 -15.39 -24.92 -6.63
CA GLY A 468 -15.17 -26.06 -5.75
C GLY A 468 -16.48 -26.73 -5.33
N HIS A 469 -17.43 -25.96 -4.80
CA HIS A 469 -18.73 -26.47 -4.37
C HIS A 469 -19.52 -27.11 -5.52
N GLN A 470 -19.51 -26.51 -6.72
CA GLN A 470 -20.29 -27.01 -7.85
C GLN A 470 -19.67 -28.22 -8.53
N PHE A 471 -18.34 -28.24 -8.69
CA PHE A 471 -17.66 -29.28 -9.48
C PHE A 471 -16.97 -30.34 -8.62
N ILE A 472 -16.46 -30.00 -7.43
CA ILE A 472 -15.74 -30.93 -6.55
C ILE A 472 -16.74 -31.55 -5.56
N LYS A 473 -17.63 -32.40 -6.06
CA LYS A 473 -18.60 -33.16 -5.24
C LYS A 473 -18.02 -34.48 -4.76
N ILE A 474 -16.84 -34.42 -4.13
CA ILE A 474 -16.10 -35.58 -3.66
C ILE A 474 -16.06 -35.54 -2.14
N ASP A 475 -16.37 -36.67 -1.50
CA ASP A 475 -16.17 -36.82 -0.08
C ASP A 475 -14.67 -36.94 0.23
N VAL A 476 -14.16 -35.94 0.93
CA VAL A 476 -12.76 -35.84 1.37
C VAL A 476 -12.60 -36.20 2.85
N GLY A 477 -13.62 -36.82 3.47
CA GLY A 477 -13.67 -37.19 4.88
C GLY A 477 -14.25 -36.12 5.80
N TYR A 478 -14.40 -34.90 5.27
CA TYR A 478 -15.09 -33.77 5.90
C TYR A 478 -15.93 -33.07 4.84
N PRO A 479 -17.06 -32.43 5.20
CA PRO A 479 -17.96 -31.77 4.26
C PRO A 479 -17.39 -30.44 3.73
N LEU A 480 -16.15 -30.42 3.23
CA LEU A 480 -15.48 -29.20 2.78
C LEU A 480 -16.17 -28.56 1.56
N PHE A 481 -16.68 -29.37 0.63
CA PHE A 481 -17.31 -28.89 -0.60
C PHE A 481 -18.85 -28.97 -0.60
N ASN A 482 -19.46 -29.38 0.52
CA ASN A 482 -20.90 -29.65 0.60
C ASN A 482 -21.74 -28.36 0.59
N SER A 483 -21.20 -27.29 1.18
CA SER A 483 -21.81 -25.96 1.13
C SER A 483 -20.79 -24.95 0.61
N LEU A 484 -21.27 -23.90 -0.04
CA LEU A 484 -20.40 -22.79 -0.46
C LEU A 484 -19.68 -22.17 0.73
N THR A 485 -20.36 -22.04 1.87
CA THR A 485 -19.78 -21.46 3.09
C THR A 485 -18.60 -22.28 3.60
N GLN A 486 -18.75 -23.60 3.70
CA GLN A 486 -17.64 -24.49 4.08
C GLN A 486 -16.52 -24.44 3.04
N THR A 487 -16.88 -24.40 1.75
CA THR A 487 -15.88 -24.32 0.69
C THR A 487 -15.11 -23.02 0.77
N TYR A 488 -15.78 -21.90 1.06
CA TYR A 488 -15.16 -20.59 1.20
C TYR A 488 -14.24 -20.50 2.43
N LEU A 489 -14.67 -21.06 3.56
CA LEU A 489 -13.80 -21.20 4.75
C LEU A 489 -12.57 -22.04 4.44
N PHE A 490 -12.73 -23.12 3.67
CA PHE A 490 -11.59 -23.90 3.20
C PHE A 490 -10.69 -23.09 2.26
N MET A 491 -11.24 -22.29 1.34
CA MET A 491 -10.43 -21.39 0.50
C MET A 491 -9.63 -20.38 1.36
N LEU A 492 -10.22 -19.85 2.44
CA LEU A 492 -9.54 -18.97 3.39
C LEU A 492 -8.39 -19.69 4.12
N GLN A 493 -8.54 -20.98 4.45
CA GLN A 493 -7.45 -21.78 5.00
C GLN A 493 -6.35 -22.03 3.96
N VAL A 494 -6.71 -22.33 2.71
CA VAL A 494 -5.72 -22.56 1.65
C VAL A 494 -4.92 -21.29 1.32
N VAL A 495 -5.51 -20.11 1.50
CA VAL A 495 -4.80 -18.82 1.35
C VAL A 495 -3.60 -18.67 2.27
N THR A 496 -3.68 -19.24 3.47
CA THR A 496 -2.57 -19.25 4.42
C THR A 496 -1.59 -20.38 4.14
N PHE A 497 -1.72 -21.07 2.99
CA PHE A 497 -0.99 -22.28 2.62
C PHE A 497 -1.18 -23.44 3.58
N ASP A 498 -2.26 -23.47 4.34
CA ASP A 498 -2.48 -24.51 5.33
C ASP A 498 -3.31 -25.68 4.78
N SER A 499 -2.82 -26.91 4.98
CA SER A 499 -3.53 -28.17 4.80
C SER A 499 -4.11 -28.42 3.40
N TRP A 500 -3.70 -27.65 2.40
CA TRP A 500 -4.22 -27.73 1.04
C TRP A 500 -3.74 -29.00 0.32
N GLY A 501 -2.52 -29.47 0.62
CA GLY A 501 -1.88 -30.60 -0.06
C GLY A 501 -2.60 -31.92 0.18
N ASP A 502 -3.21 -32.12 1.34
CA ASP A 502 -3.99 -33.33 1.64
C ASP A 502 -5.27 -33.40 0.83
N VAL A 503 -6.06 -32.33 0.89
CA VAL A 503 -7.33 -32.23 0.17
C VAL A 503 -7.07 -32.33 -1.32
N ALA A 504 -6.05 -31.62 -1.84
CA ALA A 504 -5.66 -31.69 -3.23
C ALA A 504 -5.35 -33.12 -3.68
N ARG A 505 -4.60 -33.91 -2.90
CA ARG A 505 -4.26 -35.30 -3.26
C ARG A 505 -5.48 -36.22 -3.31
N ILE A 506 -6.47 -36.02 -2.43
CA ILE A 506 -7.71 -36.81 -2.45
C ILE A 506 -8.52 -36.45 -3.70
N VAL A 507 -8.67 -35.16 -3.99
CA VAL A 507 -9.44 -34.67 -5.14
C VAL A 507 -8.76 -35.06 -6.46
N ILE A 508 -7.45 -34.88 -6.59
CA ILE A 508 -6.65 -35.21 -7.78
C ILE A 508 -6.68 -36.72 -8.08
N ARG A 509 -6.81 -37.57 -7.05
CA ARG A 509 -6.94 -39.02 -7.24
C ARG A 509 -8.22 -39.40 -8.01
N HIS A 510 -9.29 -38.62 -7.82
CA HIS A 510 -10.54 -38.82 -8.54
C HIS A 510 -10.44 -38.26 -9.96
N GLN A 511 -9.97 -37.01 -10.10
CA GLN A 511 -9.73 -36.40 -11.41
C GLN A 511 -8.48 -35.52 -11.39
N ALA A 512 -7.53 -35.83 -12.29
CA ALA A 512 -6.25 -35.14 -12.34
C ALA A 512 -6.36 -33.64 -12.69
N ILE A 513 -7.44 -33.23 -13.38
CA ILE A 513 -7.65 -31.84 -13.81
C ILE A 513 -7.71 -30.85 -12.63
N TYR A 514 -8.14 -31.29 -11.45
CA TYR A 514 -8.22 -30.43 -10.26
C TYR A 514 -6.84 -30.02 -9.72
N VAL A 515 -5.74 -30.57 -10.25
CA VAL A 515 -4.39 -30.06 -9.93
C VAL A 515 -4.25 -28.59 -10.31
N PHE A 516 -4.87 -28.16 -11.42
CA PHE A 516 -4.84 -26.76 -11.84
C PHE A 516 -5.64 -25.85 -10.90
N TYR A 517 -6.73 -26.36 -10.31
CA TYR A 517 -7.53 -25.61 -9.34
C TYR A 517 -6.70 -25.25 -8.09
N PHE A 518 -6.06 -26.24 -7.47
CA PHE A 518 -5.23 -26.02 -6.27
C PHE A 518 -3.93 -25.27 -6.58
N LEU A 519 -3.25 -25.59 -7.69
CA LEU A 519 -2.04 -24.87 -8.08
C LEU A 519 -2.33 -23.40 -8.43
N PHE A 520 -3.42 -23.12 -9.15
CA PHE A 520 -3.83 -21.75 -9.41
C PHE A 520 -4.11 -21.03 -8.10
N LEU A 521 -4.91 -21.61 -7.21
CA LEU A 521 -5.24 -21.01 -5.91
C LEU A 521 -3.98 -20.66 -5.11
N THR A 522 -3.10 -21.64 -4.89
CA THR A 522 -1.87 -21.48 -4.10
C THR A 522 -0.86 -20.52 -4.73
N ILE A 523 -0.53 -20.69 -6.02
CA ILE A 523 0.45 -19.84 -6.70
C ILE A 523 -0.07 -18.41 -6.81
N PHE A 524 -1.32 -18.25 -7.23
CA PHE A 524 -1.90 -16.94 -7.47
C PHE A 524 -2.10 -16.19 -6.14
N VAL A 525 -2.68 -16.83 -5.13
CA VAL A 525 -2.83 -16.20 -3.80
C VAL A 525 -1.46 -15.90 -3.19
N GLY A 526 -0.52 -16.84 -3.27
CA GLY A 526 0.86 -16.63 -2.84
C GLY A 526 1.49 -15.40 -3.47
N PHE A 527 1.36 -15.28 -4.78
CA PHE A 527 1.83 -14.13 -5.51
C PHE A 527 1.15 -12.83 -5.07
N PHE A 528 -0.18 -12.84 -4.86
CA PHE A 528 -0.92 -11.67 -4.41
C PHE A 528 -0.53 -11.23 -3.00
N LEU A 529 -0.31 -12.17 -2.08
CA LEU A 529 0.24 -11.89 -0.76
C LEU A 529 1.62 -11.24 -0.86
N MET A 530 2.45 -11.68 -1.80
CA MET A 530 3.76 -11.05 -2.04
C MET A 530 3.62 -9.64 -2.61
N ASN A 531 2.72 -9.40 -3.56
CA ASN A 531 2.42 -8.04 -4.04
C ASN A 531 1.93 -7.14 -2.90
N MET A 532 1.09 -7.65 -1.99
CA MET A 532 0.66 -6.91 -0.82
C MET A 532 1.84 -6.61 0.11
N LEU A 533 2.65 -7.61 0.43
CA LEU A 533 3.82 -7.45 1.30
C LEU A 533 4.84 -6.49 0.71
N VAL A 534 5.11 -6.56 -0.59
CA VAL A 534 5.99 -5.63 -1.30
C VAL A 534 5.36 -4.26 -1.38
N GLY A 535 4.06 -4.13 -1.61
CA GLY A 535 3.38 -2.83 -1.59
C GLY A 535 3.45 -2.16 -0.22
N VAL A 536 3.24 -2.92 0.86
CA VAL A 536 3.39 -2.45 2.24
C VAL A 536 4.85 -2.13 2.53
N MET A 537 5.78 -3.01 2.18
CA MET A 537 7.21 -2.76 2.37
C MET A 537 7.63 -1.53 1.60
N ALA A 538 7.30 -1.43 0.32
CA ALA A 538 7.59 -0.29 -0.53
C ALA A 538 6.94 0.98 -0.03
N THR A 539 5.75 0.97 0.58
CA THR A 539 5.19 2.19 1.19
C THR A 539 5.89 2.56 2.51
N MET A 540 6.43 1.57 3.23
CA MET A 540 7.22 1.78 4.46
C MET A 540 8.69 2.12 4.18
N THR A 541 9.26 1.64 3.07
CA THR A 541 10.64 1.89 2.63
C THR A 541 10.74 2.97 1.58
N GLN A 542 9.65 3.31 0.87
CA GLN A 542 9.58 4.53 0.06
C GLN A 542 9.82 5.68 1.02
N PRO A 543 10.99 6.30 0.92
CA PRO A 543 11.28 7.34 1.83
C PRO A 543 10.53 8.55 1.27
N LYS A 544 9.63 9.16 2.05
CA LYS A 544 9.46 10.62 1.99
C LYS A 544 10.84 11.30 1.92
N THR A 545 11.86 10.66 2.50
CA THR A 545 13.29 10.94 2.40
C THR A 545 13.91 10.91 1.00
N GLN A 546 13.39 10.24 -0.03
CA GLN A 546 14.01 10.20 -1.37
C GLN A 546 13.60 11.41 -2.19
N GLU A 547 12.32 11.78 -2.10
CA GLU A 547 11.82 13.07 -2.57
C GLU A 547 12.43 14.22 -1.74
N LEU A 548 12.59 14.05 -0.43
CA LEU A 548 13.29 15.00 0.44
C LEU A 548 14.81 15.08 0.14
N PHE A 549 15.45 13.98 -0.23
CA PHE A 549 16.88 13.90 -0.56
C PHE A 549 17.15 14.46 -1.97
N GLU A 550 16.28 14.21 -2.95
CA GLU A 550 16.31 14.90 -4.24
C GLU A 550 16.09 16.40 -4.05
N LYS A 551 15.11 16.80 -3.24
CA LYS A 551 14.89 18.21 -2.86
C LYS A 551 16.11 18.80 -2.14
N ASP A 552 16.73 18.09 -1.20
CA ASP A 552 17.95 18.53 -0.48
C ASP A 552 19.13 18.70 -1.44
N HIS A 553 19.32 17.77 -2.38
CA HIS A 553 20.41 17.82 -3.35
C HIS A 553 20.25 18.99 -4.34
N ILE A 554 19.03 19.24 -4.81
CA ILE A 554 18.69 20.39 -5.66
C ILE A 554 18.87 21.71 -4.88
N LEU A 555 18.41 21.77 -3.62
CA LEU A 555 18.58 22.93 -2.76
C LEU A 555 20.06 23.25 -2.50
N ARG A 556 20.87 22.24 -2.16
CA ARG A 556 22.32 22.40 -1.95
C ARG A 556 23.02 22.90 -3.20
N GLN A 557 22.68 22.39 -4.38
CA GLN A 557 23.20 22.92 -5.64
C GLN A 557 22.84 24.39 -5.83
N ARG A 558 21.59 24.78 -5.56
CA ARG A 558 21.13 26.17 -5.71
C ARG A 558 21.78 27.12 -4.70
N VAL A 559 21.96 26.68 -3.45
CA VAL A 559 22.69 27.44 -2.43
C VAL A 559 24.15 27.63 -2.83
N ASN A 560 24.80 26.58 -3.34
CA ASN A 560 26.17 26.69 -3.84
C ASN A 560 26.27 27.62 -5.05
N GLU A 561 25.34 27.55 -6.01
CA GLU A 561 25.31 28.46 -7.16
C GLU A 561 25.11 29.92 -6.75
N LEU A 562 24.22 30.19 -5.78
CA LEU A 562 23.99 31.54 -5.24
C LEU A 562 25.21 32.06 -4.48
N GLN A 563 25.86 31.23 -3.66
CA GLN A 563 27.10 31.58 -2.97
C GLN A 563 28.24 31.87 -3.97
N VAL A 564 28.37 31.08 -5.02
CA VAL A 564 29.35 31.31 -6.09
C VAL A 564 29.05 32.60 -6.84
N ARG A 565 27.78 32.90 -7.14
CA ARG A 565 27.39 34.17 -7.76
C ARG A 565 27.71 35.36 -6.88
N GLN A 566 27.32 35.34 -5.60
CA GLN A 566 27.65 36.41 -4.65
C GLN A 566 29.16 36.61 -4.50
N LEU A 567 29.94 35.52 -4.43
CA LEU A 567 31.39 35.58 -4.39
C LEU A 567 31.96 36.17 -5.68
N SER A 568 31.43 35.79 -6.84
CA SER A 568 31.85 36.33 -8.14
C SER A 568 31.54 37.83 -8.29
N GLU A 569 30.37 38.27 -7.82
CA GLU A 569 29.98 39.68 -7.79
C GLU A 569 30.89 40.48 -6.87
N HIS A 570 31.21 39.97 -5.68
CA HIS A 570 32.18 40.60 -4.77
C HIS A 570 33.59 40.65 -5.36
N ILE A 571 34.07 39.57 -5.99
CA ILE A 571 35.39 39.57 -6.67
C ILE A 571 35.41 40.60 -7.81
N GLN A 572 34.32 40.73 -8.55
CA GLN A 572 34.22 41.69 -9.64
C GLN A 572 34.19 43.14 -9.12
N GLN A 573 33.45 43.41 -8.04
CA GLN A 573 33.48 44.70 -7.35
C GLN A 573 34.88 45.04 -6.80
N PHE A 574 35.58 44.06 -6.22
CA PHE A 574 36.95 44.24 -5.75
C PHE A 574 37.92 44.57 -6.90
N LYS A 575 37.81 43.86 -8.03
CA LYS A 575 38.62 44.15 -9.23
C LYS A 575 38.34 45.54 -9.81
N GLU A 576 37.08 45.95 -9.87
CA GLU A 576 36.70 47.29 -10.32
C GLU A 576 37.24 48.38 -9.38
N GLN A 577 37.22 48.15 -8.06
CA GLN A 577 37.83 49.06 -7.08
C GLN A 577 39.35 49.17 -7.24
N GLU A 578 40.04 48.04 -7.39
CA GLU A 578 41.50 48.00 -7.57
C GLU A 578 41.93 48.67 -8.88
N GLN A 579 41.18 48.45 -9.97
CA GLN A 579 41.45 49.06 -11.26
C GLN A 579 41.14 50.58 -11.26
N ASN A 580 40.10 51.01 -10.54
CA ASN A 580 39.83 52.43 -10.34
C ASN A 580 40.92 53.12 -9.50
N GLN A 581 41.43 52.47 -8.46
CA GLN A 581 42.58 52.98 -7.69
C GLN A 581 43.85 53.05 -8.55
N HIS A 582 44.12 52.03 -9.36
CA HIS A 582 45.25 52.01 -10.29
C HIS A 582 45.15 53.14 -11.33
N ASN A 583 43.97 53.37 -11.90
CA ASN A 583 43.73 54.46 -12.85
C ASN A 583 43.87 55.84 -12.21
N GLN A 584 43.39 56.03 -10.97
CA GLN A 584 43.61 57.28 -10.22
C GLN A 584 45.09 57.52 -9.94
N LEU A 585 45.83 56.48 -9.54
CA LEU A 585 47.28 56.59 -9.32
C LEU A 585 48.02 56.98 -10.61
N LYS A 586 47.64 56.36 -11.73
CA LYS A 586 48.20 56.65 -13.05
C LYS A 586 47.89 58.08 -13.49
N GLN A 587 46.67 58.56 -13.24
CA GLN A 587 46.27 59.93 -13.55
C GLN A 587 47.04 60.97 -12.72
N ILE A 588 47.25 60.70 -11.42
CA ILE A 588 48.09 61.53 -10.54
C ILE A 588 49.56 61.51 -11.02
N LEU A 589 50.07 60.36 -11.43
CA LEU A 589 51.43 60.22 -12.00
C LEU A 589 51.59 60.94 -13.34
N ASP A 590 50.59 60.88 -14.21
CA ASP A 590 50.60 61.57 -15.50
C ASP A 590 50.48 63.10 -15.32
N GLU A 591 49.66 63.58 -14.37
CA GLU A 591 49.64 64.98 -13.95
C GLU A 591 51.01 65.41 -13.38
N PHE A 592 51.61 64.60 -12.51
CA PHE A 592 52.93 64.86 -11.93
C PHE A 592 54.01 64.97 -13.02
N ASN A 593 54.02 64.05 -13.99
CA ASN A 593 55.01 64.00 -15.08
C ASN A 593 54.83 65.10 -16.14
N SER A 594 53.61 65.62 -16.32
CA SER A 594 53.33 66.70 -17.28
C SER A 594 53.70 68.10 -16.77
N SER A 595 53.89 68.28 -15.46
CA SER A 595 54.22 69.57 -14.86
C SER A 595 55.73 69.88 -15.01
N LYS A 596 56.08 70.69 -16.01
CA LYS A 596 57.46 71.12 -16.31
C LYS A 596 57.99 72.26 -15.42
N ASN A 597 57.37 72.54 -14.27
CA ASN A 597 57.82 73.56 -13.34
C ASN A 597 57.94 72.99 -11.94
N THR A 598 59.10 73.20 -11.33
CA THR A 598 59.41 72.92 -9.92
C THR A 598 58.40 73.60 -8.99
N GLN A 599 57.35 72.87 -8.61
CA GLN A 599 56.46 73.18 -7.50
C GLN A 599 56.26 71.91 -6.68
N SER A 600 56.41 72.01 -5.36
CA SER A 600 56.19 70.89 -4.45
C SER A 600 54.71 70.53 -4.40
N LEU A 601 54.42 69.23 -4.56
CA LEU A 601 53.06 68.72 -4.63
C LEU A 601 52.69 68.13 -3.26
N TYR A 602 51.54 68.56 -2.73
CA TYR A 602 51.07 68.10 -1.43
C TYR A 602 49.94 67.08 -1.62
N VAL A 603 50.14 65.85 -1.15
CA VAL A 603 49.10 64.80 -1.19
C VAL A 603 48.56 64.61 0.23
N ILE A 604 47.24 64.57 0.37
CA ILE A 604 46.59 64.28 1.64
C ILE A 604 46.15 62.82 1.62
N ILE A 605 46.77 61.99 2.45
CA ILE A 605 46.39 60.58 2.66
C ILE A 605 45.92 60.46 4.10
N ASP A 606 44.72 59.93 4.31
CA ASP A 606 44.09 59.79 5.63
C ASP A 606 44.11 61.08 6.49
N GLY A 607 43.92 62.23 5.84
CA GLY A 607 43.87 63.54 6.49
C GLY A 607 45.23 64.16 6.84
N VAL A 608 46.34 63.50 6.52
CA VAL A 608 47.71 64.01 6.76
C VAL A 608 48.33 64.48 5.43
N LYS A 609 48.89 65.69 5.43
CA LYS A 609 49.42 66.36 4.22
C LYS A 609 50.92 66.08 4.06
N TYR A 610 51.31 65.40 3.00
CA TYR A 610 52.70 65.02 2.67
C TYR A 610 53.22 65.84 1.49
N GLU A 611 54.42 66.42 1.61
CA GLU A 611 55.07 67.20 0.55
C GLU A 611 56.02 66.32 -0.28
N ILE A 612 55.84 66.31 -1.60
CA ILE A 612 56.66 65.52 -2.54
C ILE A 612 57.53 66.49 -3.36
N THR A 613 58.85 66.45 -3.16
CA THR A 613 59.82 67.28 -3.89
C THR A 613 60.50 66.52 -5.03
N SER A 614 60.55 67.12 -6.23
CA SER A 614 61.02 66.49 -7.46
C SER A 614 62.55 66.30 -7.54
N LYS A 615 63.08 65.25 -6.92
CA LYS A 615 64.35 64.62 -7.36
C LYS A 615 64.30 63.13 -7.07
N ASN A 616 63.68 62.38 -7.98
CA ASN A 616 64.20 61.15 -8.59
C ASN A 616 63.05 60.45 -9.34
N PHE A 617 63.27 60.24 -10.64
CA PHE A 617 62.41 59.51 -11.56
C PHE A 617 62.01 58.15 -10.97
N ILE A 618 60.71 57.88 -10.81
CA ILE A 618 60.20 56.52 -10.62
C ILE A 618 59.49 56.14 -11.93
N GLN A 619 60.22 55.38 -12.75
CA GLN A 619 59.72 54.76 -13.96
C GLN A 619 59.00 53.47 -13.54
N PHE A 620 57.68 53.38 -13.71
CA PHE A 620 56.95 52.12 -13.54
C PHE A 620 57.35 51.17 -14.68
N GLN A 621 58.26 50.22 -14.41
CA GLN A 621 58.31 48.95 -15.15
C GLN A 621 57.24 48.03 -14.56
N GLY A 622 56.43 47.44 -15.43
CA GLY A 622 55.24 46.67 -15.05
C GLY A 622 55.54 45.37 -14.31
N ASP A 623 54.53 44.89 -13.58
CA ASP A 623 53.74 43.71 -13.94
C ASP A 623 52.28 43.92 -13.48
#